data_AF-A0A7J4G2A4-F1
#
_entry.id   AF-A0A7J4G2A4-F1
#
_cell.length_a   1.000
_cell.length_b   1.000
_cell.length_c   1.000
_cell.angle_alpha   90.00
_cell.angle_beta   90.00
_cell.angle_gamma   90.00
#
_symmetry.space_group_name_H-M   'P 1'
#
loop_
_entity.id
_entity.type
_entity.pdbx_description
1 polymer ?
#
loop_
_entity_poly.entity_id
_entity_poly.type
_entity_poly.pdbx_seq_one_letter_code
_entity_poly.pdbx_strand_id
1 'polypeptide(L)'
;MYLMERRILKVYSDEHYLSIDELIDIARENYVDFDQRYLVYKDLRERGFIVISGLKFGVDFAVYRKGPGLEHAPYLVDVIKAGSKIGSDELVRAGRLATSVRKRFIYAVVDGKKIRYILFKWFKP
;
A
#
# COMPACT_ATOMS: atom_id res chain seq x y z
N MET A 1 4.55 -6.53 -11.20
CA MET A 1 5.58 -7.29 -10.43
C MET A 1 5.02 -8.53 -9.71
N TYR A 2 4.10 -8.42 -8.74
CA TYR A 2 3.61 -9.58 -7.94
C TYR A 2 3.16 -10.81 -8.73
N LEU A 3 2.34 -10.63 -9.77
CA LEU A 3 1.87 -11.75 -10.59
C LEU A 3 3.00 -12.41 -11.39
N MET A 4 4.03 -11.65 -11.74
CA MET A 4 5.18 -12.13 -12.48
C MET A 4 6.12 -12.93 -11.56
N GLU A 5 6.36 -12.47 -10.33
CA GLU A 5 7.07 -13.25 -9.30
C GLU A 5 6.38 -14.61 -9.02
N ARG A 6 5.04 -14.62 -9.05
CA ARG A 6 4.20 -15.82 -8.89
C ARG A 6 4.14 -16.69 -10.15
N ARG A 7 4.81 -16.31 -11.24
CA ARG A 7 4.79 -16.97 -12.56
C ARG A 7 3.38 -17.10 -13.17
N ILE A 8 2.47 -16.21 -12.79
CA ILE A 8 1.09 -16.15 -13.31
C ILE A 8 1.03 -15.28 -14.57
N LEU A 9 1.91 -14.28 -14.66
CA LEU A 9 1.92 -13.29 -15.73
C LEU A 9 3.32 -13.18 -16.33
N LYS A 10 3.40 -13.05 -17.66
CA LYS A 10 4.61 -12.63 -18.38
C LYS A 10 4.40 -11.20 -18.87
N VAL A 11 5.44 -10.37 -18.79
CA VAL A 11 5.39 -8.97 -19.21
C VAL A 11 6.39 -8.79 -20.37
N TYR A 12 5.96 -8.08 -21.40
CA TYR A 12 6.76 -7.77 -22.57
C TYR A 12 6.77 -6.25 -22.77
N SER A 13 7.90 -5.71 -23.20
CA SER A 13 7.99 -4.36 -23.76
C SER A 13 8.22 -4.51 -25.25
N ASP A 14 7.24 -4.11 -26.06
CA ASP A 14 7.16 -4.48 -27.47
C ASP A 14 7.25 -6.00 -27.65
N GLU A 15 8.31 -6.50 -28.29
CA GLU A 15 8.56 -7.94 -28.47
C GLU A 15 9.59 -8.51 -27.47
N HIS A 16 10.19 -7.67 -26.62
CA HIS A 16 11.18 -8.10 -25.64
C HIS A 16 10.52 -8.58 -24.35
N TYR A 17 10.82 -9.81 -23.94
CA TYR A 17 10.38 -10.34 -22.64
C TYR A 17 11.17 -9.68 -21.52
N LEU A 18 10.47 -8.98 -20.62
CA LEU A 18 11.10 -8.40 -19.45
C LEU A 18 11.37 -9.47 -18.40
N SER A 19 12.57 -9.46 -17.84
CA SER A 19 12.94 -10.15 -16.61
C SER A 19 12.36 -9.43 -15.38
N ILE A 20 12.40 -10.09 -14.23
CA ILE A 20 11.92 -9.51 -12.97
C ILE A 20 12.75 -8.27 -12.61
N ASP A 21 14.07 -8.33 -12.81
CA ASP A 21 14.98 -7.25 -12.48
C ASP A 21 14.75 -6.03 -13.38
N GLU A 22 14.59 -6.23 -14.70
CA GLU A 22 14.24 -5.15 -15.64
C GLU A 22 12.91 -4.48 -15.25
N LEU A 23 11.89 -5.27 -14.89
CA LEU A 23 10.61 -4.70 -14.47
C LEU A 23 10.70 -3.94 -13.14
N ILE A 24 11.57 -4.37 -12.22
CA ILE A 24 11.83 -3.67 -10.96
C ILE A 24 12.48 -2.33 -11.23
N ASP A 25 13.49 -2.28 -12.11
CA ASP A 25 14.21 -1.05 -12.42
C ASP A 25 13.28 -0.04 -13.10
N ILE A 26 12.50 -0.48 -14.09
CA ILE A 26 11.44 0.35 -14.71
C ILE A 26 10.48 0.90 -13.65
N ALA A 27 10.06 0.06 -12.69
CA ALA A 27 9.12 0.50 -11.66
C ALA A 27 9.73 1.51 -10.67
N ARG A 28 11.03 1.37 -10.33
CA ARG A 28 11.75 2.33 -9.48
C ARG A 28 11.91 3.69 -10.15
N GLU A 29 12.11 3.71 -11.47
CA GLU A 29 12.19 4.96 -12.24
C GLU A 29 10.85 5.69 -12.32
N ASN A 30 9.73 4.96 -12.36
CA ASN A 30 8.40 5.53 -12.57
C ASN A 30 7.61 5.80 -11.28
N TYR A 31 7.95 5.14 -10.17
CA TYR A 31 7.23 5.25 -8.91
C TYR A 31 8.14 5.57 -7.73
N VAL A 32 7.87 6.70 -7.08
CA VAL A 32 8.51 7.09 -5.82
C VAL A 32 8.23 6.03 -4.75
N ASP A 33 9.26 5.67 -4.00
CA ASP A 33 9.22 4.70 -2.90
C ASP A 33 8.62 3.33 -3.30
N PHE A 34 8.85 2.95 -4.56
CA PHE A 34 8.34 1.71 -5.13
C PHE A 34 8.68 0.49 -4.27
N ASP A 35 9.93 0.34 -3.83
CA ASP A 35 10.37 -0.83 -3.07
C ASP A 35 9.56 -1.01 -1.78
N GLN A 36 9.32 0.08 -1.04
CA GLN A 36 8.57 0.04 0.21
C GLN A 36 7.09 -0.23 -0.03
N ARG A 37 6.49 0.46 -1.01
CA ARG A 37 5.10 0.25 -1.39
C ARG A 37 4.86 -1.17 -1.88
N TYR A 38 5.78 -1.70 -2.68
CA TYR A 38 5.70 -3.06 -3.18
C TYR A 38 5.85 -4.09 -2.07
N LEU A 39 6.79 -3.88 -1.14
CA LEU A 39 6.96 -4.76 0.01
C LEU A 39 5.66 -4.89 0.82
N VAL A 40 4.98 -3.76 1.09
CA VAL A 40 3.69 -3.72 1.77
C VAL A 40 2.58 -4.36 0.94
N TYR A 41 2.52 -4.06 -0.36
CA TYR A 41 1.56 -4.67 -1.28
C TYR A 41 1.68 -6.20 -1.28
N LYS A 42 2.91 -6.70 -1.38
CA LYS A 42 3.22 -8.14 -1.40
C LYS A 42 2.81 -8.81 -0.09
N ASP A 43 3.22 -8.27 1.06
CA ASP A 43 2.86 -8.82 2.38
C ASP A 43 1.34 -8.90 2.56
N LEU A 44 0.60 -7.84 2.21
CA LEU A 44 -0.86 -7.83 2.31
C LEU A 44 -1.51 -8.85 1.37
N ARG A 45 -0.99 -9.00 0.15
CA ARG A 45 -1.49 -10.00 -0.83
C ARG A 45 -1.21 -11.42 -0.38
N GLU A 46 -0.03 -11.68 0.20
CA GLU A 46 0.35 -12.99 0.75
C GLU A 46 -0.49 -13.37 1.97
N ARG A 47 -0.93 -12.39 2.77
CA ARG A 47 -1.90 -12.57 3.86
C ARG A 47 -3.35 -12.76 3.38
N GLY A 48 -3.60 -12.79 2.07
CA GLY A 48 -4.92 -13.04 1.48
C GLY A 48 -5.83 -11.81 1.41
N PHE A 49 -5.32 -10.60 1.66
CA PHE A 49 -6.11 -9.39 1.47
C PHE A 49 -6.22 -9.00 -0.01
N ILE A 50 -7.32 -8.31 -0.32
CA ILE A 50 -7.53 -7.68 -1.62
C ILE A 50 -7.02 -6.24 -1.51
N VAL A 51 -5.92 -5.94 -2.20
CA VAL A 51 -5.27 -4.64 -2.19
C VAL A 51 -5.59 -3.91 -3.49
N ILE A 52 -6.20 -2.74 -3.39
CA ILE A 52 -6.47 -1.86 -4.53
C ILE A 52 -5.87 -0.47 -4.29
N SER A 53 -5.82 0.37 -5.34
CA SER A 53 -5.35 1.75 -5.23
C SER A 53 -6.12 2.54 -4.16
N GLY A 54 -5.38 3.20 -3.28
CA GLY A 54 -5.92 4.08 -2.25
C GLY A 54 -6.14 5.53 -2.72
N LEU A 55 -5.88 5.84 -4.00
CA LEU A 55 -5.88 7.21 -4.55
C LEU A 55 -7.17 7.99 -4.23
N LYS A 56 -8.34 7.32 -4.29
CA LYS A 56 -9.65 7.92 -3.94
C LYS A 56 -9.70 8.47 -2.50
N PHE A 57 -8.90 7.92 -1.61
CA PHE A 57 -8.82 8.29 -0.19
C PHE A 57 -7.51 9.03 0.13
N GLY A 58 -6.66 9.27 -0.86
CA GLY A 58 -5.33 9.87 -0.68
C GLY A 58 -4.29 8.94 -0.04
N VAL A 59 -4.58 7.68 0.21
CA VAL A 59 -3.56 6.76 0.76
C VAL A 59 -2.96 5.92 -0.35
N ASP A 60 -1.86 5.23 -0.07
CA ASP A 60 -1.28 4.28 -1.03
C ASP A 60 -2.27 3.15 -1.38
N PHE A 61 -2.88 2.51 -0.37
CA PHE A 61 -3.73 1.34 -0.58
C PHE A 61 -5.07 1.39 0.16
N ALA A 62 -6.11 0.92 -0.51
CA ALA A 62 -7.35 0.49 0.13
C ALA A 62 -7.37 -1.05 0.17
N VAL A 63 -7.48 -1.60 1.38
CA VAL A 63 -7.30 -3.02 1.64
C VAL A 63 -8.60 -3.62 2.16
N TYR A 64 -9.01 -4.72 1.54
CA TYR A 64 -10.26 -5.40 1.85
C TYR A 64 -10.02 -6.84 2.31
N ARG A 65 -10.91 -7.36 3.16
CA ARG A 65 -10.90 -8.79 3.54
C ARG A 65 -11.67 -9.65 2.56
N LYS A 66 -12.83 -9.18 2.11
CA LYS A 66 -13.75 -9.89 1.21
C LYS A 66 -13.81 -9.27 -0.18
N GLY A 67 -13.51 -7.97 -0.30
CA GLY A 67 -13.46 -7.25 -1.56
C GLY A 67 -14.48 -6.11 -1.62
N PRO A 68 -14.35 -5.22 -2.62
CA PRO A 68 -15.27 -4.09 -2.81
C PRO A 68 -16.70 -4.58 -3.04
N GLY A 69 -17.67 -3.96 -2.35
CA GLY A 69 -19.09 -4.34 -2.44
C GLY A 69 -19.53 -5.48 -1.51
N LEU A 70 -18.59 -6.26 -0.95
CA LEU A 70 -18.86 -7.35 -0.01
C LEU A 70 -18.57 -6.99 1.46
N GLU A 71 -17.98 -5.82 1.70
CA GLU A 71 -17.76 -5.25 3.04
C GLU A 71 -17.91 -3.73 3.04
N HIS A 72 -18.36 -3.19 4.16
CA HIS A 72 -18.76 -1.78 4.30
C HIS A 72 -17.60 -0.77 4.19
N ALA A 73 -16.37 -1.18 4.53
CA ALA A 73 -15.24 -0.26 4.51
C ALA A 73 -13.89 -0.96 4.40
N PRO A 74 -13.00 -0.52 3.49
CA PRO A 74 -11.62 -0.95 3.49
C PRO A 74 -10.85 -0.42 4.69
N TYR A 75 -9.75 -1.09 5.00
CA TYR A 75 -8.63 -0.51 5.72
C TYR A 75 -7.88 0.45 4.77
N LEU A 76 -7.60 1.65 5.24
CA LEU A 76 -6.80 2.62 4.49
C LEU A 76 -5.36 2.50 4.97
N VAL A 77 -4.44 2.13 4.07
CA VAL A 77 -3.04 1.88 4.39
C VAL A 77 -2.16 2.88 3.67
N ASP A 78 -1.37 3.63 4.44
CA ASP A 78 -0.35 4.54 3.94
C ASP A 78 1.05 4.00 4.31
N VAL A 79 1.98 3.99 3.37
CA VAL A 79 3.31 3.41 3.54
C VAL A 79 4.31 4.51 3.91
N ILE A 80 5.01 4.31 5.03
CA ILE A 80 6.03 5.26 5.50
C ILE A 80 7.33 4.54 5.81
N LYS A 81 8.47 5.18 5.55
CA LYS A 81 9.80 4.65 5.92
C LYS A 81 10.04 4.88 7.41
N ALA A 82 10.70 3.94 8.07
CA ALA A 82 11.18 4.14 9.43
C ALA A 82 12.15 5.33 9.47
N GLY A 83 11.95 6.22 10.46
CA GLY A 83 12.73 7.44 10.58
C GLY A 83 12.23 8.62 9.74
N SER A 84 11.21 8.43 8.89
CA SER A 84 10.52 9.55 8.24
C SER A 84 9.86 10.44 9.29
N LYS A 85 10.02 11.75 9.14
CA LYS A 85 9.30 12.73 9.95
C LYS A 85 7.88 12.83 9.41
N ILE A 86 6.90 12.55 10.27
CA ILE A 86 5.49 12.77 9.96
C ILE A 86 5.17 14.23 10.26
N GLY A 87 4.76 14.98 9.23
CA GLY A 87 4.36 16.37 9.37
C GLY A 87 3.05 16.51 10.15
N SER A 88 2.85 17.67 10.78
CA SER A 88 1.58 17.97 11.47
C SER A 88 0.37 17.95 10.50
N ASP A 89 0.59 18.34 9.25
CA ASP A 89 -0.37 18.29 8.14
C ASP A 89 -0.75 16.86 7.77
N GLU A 90 0.21 15.95 7.76
CA GLU A 90 0.00 14.53 7.49
C GLU A 90 -0.82 13.88 8.61
N LEU A 91 -0.53 14.23 9.86
CA LEU A 91 -1.30 13.77 11.02
C LEU A 91 -2.75 14.29 10.98
N VAL A 92 -2.95 15.57 10.64
CA VAL A 92 -4.29 16.16 10.48
C VAL A 92 -5.04 15.48 9.34
N ARG A 93 -4.38 15.16 8.24
CA ARG A 93 -4.93 14.42 7.11
C ARG A 93 -5.35 13.00 7.51
N ALA A 94 -4.48 12.27 8.21
CA ALA A 94 -4.78 10.95 8.76
C ALA A 94 -5.98 11.01 9.72
N GLY A 95 -6.03 12.02 10.59
CA GLY A 95 -7.17 12.30 11.47
C GLY A 95 -8.45 12.57 10.70
N ARG A 96 -8.42 13.41 9.66
CA ARG A 96 -9.58 13.69 8.80
C ARG A 96 -10.08 12.41 8.13
N LEU A 97 -9.19 11.59 7.59
CA LEU A 97 -9.55 10.32 6.96
C LEU A 97 -10.12 9.31 7.98
N ALA A 98 -9.53 9.21 9.17
CA ALA A 98 -10.04 8.34 10.22
C ALA A 98 -11.43 8.78 10.71
N THR A 99 -11.68 10.08 10.78
CA THR A 99 -12.90 10.65 11.37
C THR A 99 -14.04 10.79 10.36
N SER A 100 -13.76 11.20 9.11
CA SER A 100 -14.81 11.51 8.11
C SER A 100 -15.43 10.26 7.49
N VAL A 101 -14.67 9.17 7.35
CA VAL A 101 -15.16 7.95 6.67
C VAL A 101 -15.37 6.75 7.61
N ARG A 102 -15.20 6.91 8.93
CA ARG A 102 -15.21 5.82 9.94
C ARG A 102 -14.34 4.62 9.56
N LYS A 103 -13.35 4.81 8.67
CA LYS A 103 -12.47 3.74 8.18
C LYS A 103 -11.26 3.63 9.08
N ARG A 104 -10.73 2.42 9.17
CA ARG A 104 -9.52 2.12 9.95
C ARG A 104 -8.31 2.59 9.14
N PHE A 105 -7.67 3.67 9.58
CA PHE A 105 -6.45 4.20 8.98
C PHE A 105 -5.23 3.52 9.60
N ILE A 106 -4.31 3.04 8.76
CA ILE A 106 -3.14 2.27 9.15
C ILE A 106 -1.90 2.87 8.50
N TYR A 107 -0.86 3.11 9.28
CA TYR A 107 0.48 3.30 8.74
C TYR A 107 1.20 1.96 8.64
N ALA A 108 1.71 1.64 7.45
CA ALA A 108 2.63 0.54 7.22
C ALA A 108 4.07 1.09 7.28
N VAL A 109 4.69 0.97 8.44
CA VAL A 109 6.06 1.44 8.68
C VAL A 109 7.06 0.41 8.19
N VAL A 110 7.84 0.77 7.17
CA VAL A 110 8.85 -0.10 6.56
C VAL A 110 10.24 0.23 7.13
N ASP A 111 10.86 -0.76 7.75
CA ASP A 111 12.23 -0.71 8.29
C ASP A 111 13.07 -1.83 7.63
N GLY A 112 13.80 -1.47 6.57
CA GLY A 112 14.45 -2.45 5.69
C GLY A 112 13.41 -3.40 5.07
N LYS A 113 13.44 -4.68 5.48
CA LYS A 113 12.47 -5.71 5.05
C LYS A 113 11.34 -5.97 6.06
N LYS A 114 11.37 -5.32 7.22
CA LYS A 114 10.35 -5.49 8.27
C LYS A 114 9.24 -4.48 8.06
N ILE A 115 8.00 -4.94 8.24
CA ILE A 115 6.81 -4.10 8.15
C ILE A 115 6.11 -4.10 9.51
N ARG A 116 5.83 -2.91 10.04
CA ARG A 116 5.00 -2.72 11.24
C ARG A 116 3.74 -1.96 10.88
N TYR A 117 2.58 -2.53 11.18
CA TYR A 117 1.29 -1.89 10.94
C TYR A 117 0.81 -1.20 12.22
N ILE A 118 0.58 0.12 12.15
CA ILE A 118 0.08 0.94 13.25
C ILE A 118 -1.32 1.42 12.90
N LEU A 119 -2.32 0.95 13.64
CA LEU A 119 -3.71 1.35 13.47
C LEU A 119 -4.00 2.63 14.26
N PHE A 120 -4.53 3.63 13.58
CA PHE A 120 -5.01 4.86 14.19
C PHE A 120 -6.53 4.78 14.37
N LYS A 121 -6.96 4.97 15.61
CA LYS A 121 -8.37 5.11 15.97
C LYS A 121 -8.55 6.48 16.60
N TRP A 122 -9.36 7.33 15.97
CA TRP A 122 -9.71 8.62 16.57
C TRP A 122 -10.54 8.36 17.84
N PHE A 123 -10.04 8.82 18.98
CA PHE A 123 -10.75 8.78 20.24
C PHE A 123 -11.48 10.11 20.43
N LYS A 124 -12.81 10.05 20.57
CA LYS A 124 -13.61 11.16 21.10
C LYS A 124 -13.79 10.86 22.61
N PRO A 125 -13.26 11.71 23.51
CA PRO A 125 -13.46 11.59 24.94
C PRO A 125 -14.94 11.68 25.33
#